data_AF-A0A364K6W5-F1
#
_entry.id   AF-A0A364K6W5-F1
#
_cell.length_a   1.000
_cell.length_b   1.000
_cell.length_c   1.000
_cell.angle_alpha   90.00
_cell.angle_beta   90.00
_cell.angle_gamma   90.00
#
_symmetry.space_group_name_H-M   'P 1'
#
loop_
_entity.id
_entity.type
_entity.pdbx_description
1 polymer ?
#
loop_
_entity_poly.entity_id
_entity_poly.type
_entity_poly.pdbx_seq_one_letter_code
_entity_poly.pdbx_strand_id
1 'polypeptide(L)'
;MEDLIFSQRGKLFFMKTATRFVTGLGRSHPVENGFAWHPTLGTAYLPGSSIKGVVRNWAQEWTDTPNEIISRIFGSVKKNSGEMAGSIIFFDAIATAPIQLDMEILTPHFSPYYQDKANPPRDWYSPIPIPYLVVAKDQPFLFAIAPRNNDAIGQEDLERVEKWLKEALEWIGAGAKTALGYGRFKQQKAWQEHTHKRKEEQERKRALANLSPIEREMVEDGYDRDPNQFMAALTTKWLNRMEDESTPKAEQMEIAEKLARWYQQYKPKDWKKPKGKNEAKIKRIRVILDRENI
;
A
#
# COMPACT_ATOMS: atom_id res chain seq x y z
N MET A 1 -6.91 4.32 -6.94
CA MET A 1 -6.22 3.08 -6.49
C MET A 1 -5.58 3.30 -5.13
N GLU A 2 -4.74 4.32 -4.94
CA GLU A 2 -4.06 4.59 -3.66
C GLU A 2 -5.01 4.61 -2.45
N ASP A 3 -6.10 5.37 -2.52
CA ASP A 3 -7.08 5.47 -1.42
C ASP A 3 -7.71 4.13 -1.03
N LEU A 4 -7.98 3.27 -2.02
CA LEU A 4 -8.51 1.92 -1.81
C LEU A 4 -7.49 1.03 -1.08
N ILE A 5 -6.22 1.12 -1.45
CA ILE A 5 -5.17 0.32 -0.83
C ILE A 5 -4.94 0.81 0.61
N PHE A 6 -4.89 2.12 0.82
CA PHE A 6 -4.72 2.68 2.15
C PHE A 6 -5.95 2.45 3.06
N SER A 7 -7.17 2.41 2.52
CA SER A 7 -8.37 2.05 3.32
C SER A 7 -8.32 0.61 3.82
N GLN A 8 -7.70 -0.28 3.06
CA GLN A 8 -7.48 -1.67 3.46
C GLN A 8 -6.16 -1.91 4.20
N ARG A 9 -5.48 -0.85 4.66
CA ARG A 9 -4.15 -0.97 5.31
C ARG A 9 -3.15 -1.77 4.47
N GLY A 10 -3.28 -1.69 3.14
CA GLY A 10 -2.42 -2.35 2.19
C GLY A 10 -1.13 -1.58 1.92
N LYS A 11 -0.33 -2.11 1.00
CA LYS A 11 0.97 -1.59 0.61
C LYS A 11 1.04 -1.36 -0.90
N LEU A 12 1.67 -0.25 -1.27
CA LEU A 12 1.95 0.16 -2.64
C LEU A 12 3.44 0.05 -2.91
N PHE A 13 3.82 -0.43 -4.09
CA PHE A 13 5.20 -0.50 -4.54
C PHE A 13 5.34 0.14 -5.90
N PHE A 14 6.10 1.22 -5.95
CA PHE A 14 6.49 1.86 -7.19
C PHE A 14 7.78 1.23 -7.68
N MET A 15 7.68 0.53 -8.79
CA MET A 15 8.79 -0.18 -9.40
C MET A 15 8.90 0.22 -10.87
N LYS A 16 10.05 -0.06 -11.46
CA LYS A 16 10.23 0.08 -12.90
C LYS A 16 10.84 -1.16 -13.49
N THR A 17 10.54 -1.43 -14.75
CA THR A 17 11.14 -2.54 -15.49
C THR A 17 12.67 -2.36 -15.51
N ALA A 18 13.40 -3.36 -15.01
CA ALA A 18 14.85 -3.41 -15.07
C ALA A 18 15.33 -3.98 -16.41
N THR A 19 14.58 -4.94 -16.94
CA THR A 19 14.76 -5.52 -18.28
C THR A 19 13.49 -5.36 -19.09
N ARG A 20 13.50 -5.72 -20.38
CA ARG A 20 12.27 -5.73 -21.18
C ARG A 20 11.24 -6.65 -20.55
N PHE A 21 9.98 -6.24 -20.57
CA PHE A 21 8.90 -6.97 -19.91
C PHE A 21 7.84 -7.40 -20.93
N VAL A 22 7.39 -8.64 -20.83
CA VAL A 22 6.37 -9.19 -21.73
C VAL A 22 5.27 -9.83 -20.90
N THR A 23 4.02 -9.48 -21.21
CA THR A 23 2.84 -9.96 -20.51
C THR A 23 1.83 -10.47 -21.52
N GLY A 24 1.14 -11.56 -21.20
CA GLY A 24 0.07 -12.09 -22.05
C GLY A 24 0.52 -12.71 -23.38
N LEU A 25 1.77 -13.17 -23.50
CA LEU A 25 2.18 -13.99 -24.66
C LEU A 25 1.23 -15.18 -24.83
N GLY A 26 0.81 -15.45 -26.07
CA GLY A 26 -0.13 -16.50 -26.42
C GLY A 26 -1.62 -16.09 -26.42
N ARG A 27 -1.95 -14.84 -26.07
CA ARG A 27 -3.29 -14.28 -26.34
C ARG A 27 -3.48 -13.98 -27.83
N SER A 28 -4.72 -14.01 -28.32
CA SER A 28 -5.01 -13.55 -29.70
C SER A 28 -4.72 -12.05 -29.84
N HIS A 29 -3.92 -11.67 -30.83
CA HIS A 29 -3.54 -10.29 -31.11
C HIS A 29 -3.26 -10.11 -32.61
N PRO A 30 -3.46 -8.92 -33.21
CA PRO A 30 -3.21 -8.69 -34.65
C PRO A 30 -1.77 -8.99 -35.11
N VAL A 31 -0.81 -8.95 -34.18
CA VAL A 31 0.61 -9.27 -34.44
C VAL A 31 0.94 -10.72 -34.05
N GLU A 32 -0.08 -11.60 -33.99
CA GLU A 32 -0.05 -13.05 -33.69
C GLU A 32 0.45 -13.44 -32.29
N ASN A 33 1.44 -12.75 -31.75
CA ASN A 33 1.92 -12.91 -30.38
C ASN A 33 1.17 -11.98 -29.44
N GLY A 34 0.34 -12.58 -28.60
CA GLY A 34 -0.47 -11.89 -27.59
C GLY A 34 0.28 -10.93 -26.70
N PHE A 35 -0.41 -9.85 -26.32
CA PHE A 35 0.06 -8.90 -25.34
C PHE A 35 -1.08 -8.55 -24.38
N ALA A 36 -0.80 -8.48 -23.07
CA ALA A 36 -1.84 -8.16 -22.09
C ALA A 36 -2.06 -6.65 -22.01
N TRP A 37 -3.18 -6.21 -22.58
CA TRP A 37 -3.68 -4.84 -22.48
C TRP A 37 -4.71 -4.74 -21.37
N HIS A 38 -4.59 -3.71 -20.54
CA HIS A 38 -5.61 -3.42 -19.53
C HIS A 38 -6.89 -2.98 -20.25
N PRO A 39 -8.05 -3.62 -19.99
CA PRO A 39 -9.24 -3.50 -20.83
C PRO A 39 -9.78 -2.07 -20.89
N THR A 40 -9.61 -1.28 -19.83
CA THR A 40 -10.09 0.10 -19.75
C THR A 40 -9.02 1.16 -19.91
N LEU A 41 -7.75 0.82 -19.68
CA LEU A 41 -6.65 1.79 -19.66
C LEU A 41 -5.81 1.75 -20.94
N GLY A 42 -5.95 0.70 -21.76
CA GLY A 42 -5.21 0.57 -23.02
C GLY A 42 -3.69 0.48 -22.85
N THR A 43 -3.20 0.20 -21.64
CA THR A 43 -1.77 0.08 -21.33
C THR A 43 -1.39 -1.37 -21.01
N ALA A 44 -0.12 -1.73 -21.18
CA ALA A 44 0.40 -2.99 -20.67
C ALA A 44 0.17 -3.09 -19.17
N TYR A 45 -0.23 -4.26 -18.70
CA TYR A 45 -0.42 -4.53 -17.28
C TYR A 45 -0.03 -5.96 -16.92
N LEU A 46 0.26 -6.19 -15.65
CA LEU A 46 0.47 -7.52 -15.12
C LEU A 46 -0.74 -7.91 -14.27
N PRO A 47 -1.50 -8.96 -14.63
CA PRO A 47 -2.63 -9.39 -13.83
C PRO A 47 -2.23 -9.76 -12.41
N GLY A 48 -3.08 -9.46 -11.43
CA GLY A 48 -2.89 -9.78 -10.02
C GLY A 48 -2.79 -11.28 -9.78
N SER A 49 -3.43 -12.10 -10.64
CA SER A 49 -3.25 -13.55 -10.64
C SER A 49 -1.84 -13.98 -11.02
N SER A 50 -1.20 -13.30 -11.98
CA SER A 50 0.20 -13.53 -12.35
C SER A 50 1.14 -13.12 -11.23
N ILE A 51 0.87 -11.98 -10.57
CA ILE A 51 1.65 -11.54 -9.40
C ILE A 51 1.52 -12.56 -8.27
N LYS A 52 0.30 -12.98 -7.94
CA LYS A 52 0.02 -14.03 -6.96
C LYS A 52 0.80 -15.30 -7.27
N GLY A 53 0.83 -15.73 -8.53
CA GLY A 53 1.57 -16.91 -8.98
C GLY A 53 3.08 -16.78 -8.78
N VAL A 54 3.66 -15.63 -9.18
CA VAL A 54 5.09 -15.34 -9.01
C VAL A 54 5.49 -15.35 -7.54
N VAL A 55 4.72 -14.67 -6.68
CA VAL A 55 5.02 -14.62 -5.24
C VAL A 55 4.82 -15.98 -4.58
N ARG A 56 3.80 -16.76 -4.99
CA ARG A 56 3.60 -18.11 -4.48
C ARG A 56 4.78 -19.02 -4.83
N ASN A 57 5.22 -18.98 -6.09
CA ASN A 57 6.40 -19.74 -6.53
C ASN A 57 7.65 -19.33 -5.74
N TRP A 58 7.85 -18.03 -5.51
CA TRP A 58 8.94 -17.54 -4.66
C TRP A 58 8.89 -18.12 -3.26
N ALA A 59 7.72 -18.05 -2.62
CA ALA A 59 7.54 -18.59 -1.26
C ALA A 59 7.80 -20.10 -1.19
N GLN A 60 7.45 -20.86 -2.23
CA GLN A 60 7.60 -22.32 -2.25
C GLN A 60 9.04 -22.76 -2.55
N GLU A 61 9.71 -22.10 -3.48
CA GLU A 61 11.01 -22.56 -4.01
C GLU A 61 12.21 -21.87 -3.37
N TRP A 62 12.04 -20.66 -2.85
CA TRP A 62 13.14 -19.80 -2.41
C TRP A 62 13.08 -19.40 -0.94
N THR A 63 12.12 -19.95 -0.17
CA THR A 63 12.00 -19.67 1.26
C THR A 63 11.69 -20.93 2.05
N ASP A 64 12.17 -21.01 3.29
CA ASP A 64 11.87 -22.11 4.21
C ASP A 64 10.49 -21.94 4.90
N THR A 65 9.53 -21.33 4.22
CA THR A 65 8.22 -21.02 4.81
C THR A 65 7.36 -22.28 4.88
N PRO A 66 6.81 -22.64 6.06
CA PRO A 66 5.90 -23.77 6.21
C PRO A 66 4.70 -23.69 5.24
N ASN A 67 4.31 -24.84 4.68
CA ASN A 67 3.25 -24.92 3.68
C ASN A 67 1.87 -24.50 4.24
N GLU A 68 1.67 -24.57 5.56
CA GLU A 68 0.48 -24.05 6.24
C GLU A 68 0.35 -22.53 6.07
N ILE A 69 1.46 -21.80 6.20
CA ILE A 69 1.50 -20.34 6.02
C ILE A 69 1.29 -19.98 4.55
N ILE A 70 1.94 -20.71 3.63
CA ILE A 70 1.74 -20.52 2.18
C ILE A 70 0.27 -20.76 1.81
N SER A 71 -0.33 -21.85 2.31
CA SER A 71 -1.74 -22.17 2.06
C SER A 71 -2.68 -21.12 2.66
N ARG A 72 -2.37 -20.56 3.83
CA ARG A 72 -3.13 -19.46 4.44
C ARG A 72 -3.08 -18.18 3.59
N ILE A 73 -1.90 -17.81 3.11
CA ILE A 73 -1.69 -16.57 2.33
C ILE A 73 -2.36 -16.64 0.97
N PHE A 74 -2.16 -17.75 0.25
CA PHE A 74 -2.61 -17.89 -1.13
C PHE A 74 -3.98 -18.56 -1.26
N GLY A 75 -4.47 -19.17 -0.19
CA GLY A 75 -5.64 -20.04 -0.20
C GLY A 75 -5.29 -21.47 -0.65
N SER A 76 -6.18 -22.40 -0.31
CA SER A 76 -6.04 -23.81 -0.69
C SER A 76 -7.40 -24.41 -1.04
N VAL A 77 -7.41 -25.25 -2.05
CA VAL A 77 -8.54 -26.13 -2.37
C VAL A 77 -8.11 -27.55 -1.99
N LYS A 78 -8.35 -27.96 -0.74
CA LYS A 78 -8.09 -29.33 -0.32
C LYS A 78 -9.37 -30.15 -0.48
N LYS A 79 -9.28 -31.28 -1.19
CA LYS A 79 -10.42 -32.19 -1.45
C LYS A 79 -11.23 -32.57 -0.20
N ASN A 80 -10.62 -32.60 0.99
CA ASN A 80 -11.25 -33.11 2.23
C ASN A 80 -11.30 -32.11 3.40
N SER A 81 -10.82 -30.87 3.25
CA SER A 81 -10.73 -29.88 4.37
C SER A 81 -11.41 -28.54 4.11
N GLY A 82 -12.22 -28.47 3.05
CA GLY A 82 -12.91 -27.25 2.63
C GLY A 82 -12.03 -26.30 1.81
N GLU A 83 -12.70 -25.39 1.11
CA GLU A 83 -12.04 -24.32 0.35
C GLU A 83 -11.67 -23.19 1.29
N MET A 84 -10.40 -22.82 1.29
CA MET A 84 -9.88 -21.69 2.06
C MET A 84 -9.42 -20.61 1.11
N ALA A 85 -9.96 -19.42 1.28
CA ALA A 85 -9.49 -18.26 0.55
C ALA A 85 -8.26 -17.64 1.24
N GLY A 86 -7.38 -17.05 0.42
CA GLY A 86 -6.14 -16.46 0.91
C GLY A 86 -6.34 -15.22 1.80
N SER A 87 -5.39 -14.98 2.71
CA SER A 87 -5.37 -13.82 3.59
C SER A 87 -4.94 -12.52 2.88
N ILE A 88 -4.34 -12.59 1.69
CA ILE A 88 -3.85 -11.42 0.93
C ILE A 88 -4.54 -11.26 -0.43
N ILE A 89 -4.91 -10.02 -0.74
CA ILE A 89 -5.43 -9.55 -2.02
C ILE A 89 -4.26 -9.05 -2.87
N PHE A 90 -4.13 -9.61 -4.08
CA PHE A 90 -3.16 -9.20 -5.08
C PHE A 90 -3.88 -8.42 -6.18
N PHE A 91 -3.54 -7.14 -6.33
CA PHE A 91 -4.12 -6.27 -7.36
C PHE A 91 -3.30 -6.37 -8.65
N ASP A 92 -3.93 -6.02 -9.77
CA ASP A 92 -3.24 -5.84 -11.04
C ASP A 92 -2.14 -4.77 -10.92
N ALA A 93 -0.95 -5.05 -11.46
CA ALA A 93 0.08 -4.02 -11.58
C ALA A 93 -0.14 -3.22 -12.85
N ILE A 94 -0.25 -1.91 -12.69
CA ILE A 94 -0.59 -0.97 -13.75
C ILE A 94 0.54 0.04 -13.97
N ALA A 95 0.70 0.51 -15.20
CA ALA A 95 1.65 1.57 -15.49
C ALA A 95 1.22 2.90 -14.84
N THR A 96 2.18 3.67 -14.30
CA THR A 96 1.91 4.99 -13.69
C THR A 96 2.18 6.17 -14.62
N ALA A 97 2.75 5.89 -15.80
CA ALA A 97 2.98 6.84 -16.87
C ALA A 97 2.81 6.13 -18.22
N PRO A 98 2.68 6.86 -19.34
CA PRO A 98 2.70 6.26 -20.67
C PRO A 98 3.94 5.39 -20.86
N ILE A 99 3.72 4.14 -21.27
CA ILE A 99 4.80 3.17 -21.48
C ILE A 99 5.32 3.20 -22.92
N GLN A 100 6.62 2.97 -23.06
CA GLN A 100 7.25 2.71 -24.35
C GLN A 100 7.24 1.21 -24.66
N LEU A 101 6.93 0.90 -25.92
CA LEU A 101 6.95 -0.46 -26.45
C LEU A 101 8.10 -0.59 -27.45
N ASP A 102 8.84 -1.68 -27.33
CA ASP A 102 9.83 -2.13 -28.30
C ASP A 102 9.25 -3.29 -29.13
N MET A 103 9.82 -3.48 -30.31
CA MET A 103 9.64 -4.70 -31.09
C MET A 103 10.84 -5.63 -30.83
N GLU A 104 10.56 -6.90 -30.53
CA GLU A 104 11.55 -7.96 -30.43
C GLU A 104 11.25 -9.05 -31.46
N ILE A 105 12.23 -9.90 -31.77
CA ILE A 105 12.11 -10.96 -32.79
C ILE A 105 12.38 -12.32 -32.16
N LEU A 106 11.45 -13.26 -32.35
CA LEU A 106 11.68 -14.68 -32.12
C LEU A 106 12.14 -15.34 -33.41
N THR A 107 13.11 -16.25 -33.35
CA THR A 107 13.56 -17.01 -34.52
C THR A 107 13.54 -18.52 -34.23
N PRO A 108 12.35 -19.15 -34.06
CA PRO A 108 12.26 -20.60 -33.95
C PRO A 108 12.86 -21.27 -35.18
N HIS A 109 13.70 -22.27 -34.91
CA HIS A 109 14.41 -23.04 -35.94
C HIS A 109 13.77 -24.42 -36.15
N PHE A 110 13.29 -25.08 -35.09
CA PHE A 110 12.71 -26.43 -35.16
C PHE A 110 11.20 -26.47 -35.41
N SER A 111 10.60 -25.43 -36.00
CA SER A 111 9.15 -25.38 -36.25
C SER A 111 8.61 -26.61 -36.99
N PRO A 112 9.28 -27.18 -38.01
CA PRO A 112 8.81 -28.39 -38.69
C PRO A 112 8.74 -29.63 -37.79
N TYR A 113 9.65 -29.76 -36.82
CA TYR A 113 9.64 -30.87 -35.84
C TYR A 113 8.48 -30.75 -34.85
N TYR A 114 8.18 -29.54 -34.39
CA TYR A 114 7.07 -29.32 -33.46
C TYR A 114 5.69 -29.45 -34.12
N GLN A 115 5.59 -29.22 -35.43
CA GLN A 115 4.36 -29.41 -36.20
C GLN A 115 4.15 -30.89 -36.57
N ASP A 116 5.22 -31.59 -36.96
CA ASP A 116 5.20 -33.02 -37.28
C ASP A 116 6.46 -33.71 -36.76
N LYS A 117 6.27 -34.65 -35.82
CA LYS A 117 7.36 -35.41 -35.20
C LYS A 117 8.10 -36.34 -36.19
N ALA A 118 7.55 -36.58 -37.38
CA ALA A 118 8.27 -37.29 -38.45
C ALA A 118 9.49 -36.51 -38.97
N ASN A 119 9.48 -35.17 -38.82
CA ASN A 119 10.61 -34.31 -39.15
C ASN A 119 11.64 -34.32 -38.03
N PRO A 120 12.85 -34.90 -38.19
CA PRO A 120 13.82 -34.94 -37.11
C PRO A 120 14.30 -33.53 -36.73
N PRO A 121 14.55 -33.22 -35.44
CA PRO A 121 15.06 -31.91 -35.03
C PRO A 121 16.52 -31.77 -35.46
N ARG A 122 16.76 -31.18 -36.64
CA ARG A 122 18.08 -31.07 -37.25
C ARG A 122 18.42 -29.60 -37.53
N ASP A 123 19.70 -29.25 -37.44
CA ASP A 123 20.20 -27.85 -37.38
C ASP A 123 20.17 -27.07 -38.71
N TRP A 124 19.49 -27.58 -39.75
CA TRP A 124 19.46 -26.97 -41.08
C TRP A 124 18.12 -26.34 -41.45
N TYR A 125 17.15 -26.36 -40.54
CA TYR A 125 15.90 -25.67 -40.80
C TYR A 125 16.13 -24.16 -40.91
N SER A 126 15.34 -23.45 -41.70
CA SER A 126 15.49 -21.99 -41.74
C SER A 126 14.84 -21.38 -40.50
N PRO A 127 15.50 -20.42 -39.80
CA PRO A 127 14.87 -19.69 -38.72
C PRO A 127 13.68 -18.89 -39.27
N ILE A 128 12.56 -18.89 -38.56
CA ILE A 128 11.37 -18.13 -38.95
C ILE A 128 11.28 -16.89 -38.06
N PRO A 129 11.59 -15.67 -38.53
CA PRO A 129 11.51 -14.46 -37.73
C PRO A 129 10.05 -14.08 -37.43
N ILE A 130 9.69 -13.99 -36.16
CA ILE A 130 8.36 -13.63 -35.68
C ILE A 130 8.49 -12.40 -34.77
N PRO A 131 8.11 -11.20 -35.23
CA PRO A 131 8.13 -10.01 -34.40
C PRO A 131 7.06 -10.08 -33.30
N TYR A 132 7.34 -9.46 -32.15
CA TYR A 132 6.38 -9.33 -31.05
C TYR A 132 6.65 -8.08 -30.22
N LEU A 133 5.61 -7.59 -29.55
CA LEU A 133 5.69 -6.40 -28.70
C LEU A 133 6.19 -6.74 -27.29
N VAL A 134 7.01 -5.85 -26.77
CA VAL A 134 7.50 -5.88 -25.39
C VAL A 134 7.47 -4.49 -24.77
N VAL A 135 7.25 -4.42 -23.46
CA VAL A 135 7.49 -3.18 -22.72
C VAL A 135 8.99 -2.94 -22.63
N ALA A 136 9.43 -1.73 -22.95
CA ALA A 136 10.82 -1.32 -22.87
C ALA A 136 11.36 -1.40 -21.42
N LYS A 137 12.67 -1.22 -21.27
CA LYS A 137 13.28 -1.04 -19.94
C LYS A 137 12.91 0.32 -19.34
N ASP A 138 13.09 0.44 -18.02
CA ASP A 138 12.89 1.64 -17.21
C ASP A 138 11.45 2.22 -17.27
N GLN A 139 10.46 1.39 -17.56
CA GLN A 139 9.04 1.78 -17.59
C GLN A 139 8.39 1.63 -16.21
N PRO A 140 7.61 2.61 -15.72
CA PRO A 140 7.15 2.64 -14.34
C PRO A 140 5.82 1.87 -14.14
N PHE A 141 5.76 1.10 -13.07
CA PHE A 141 4.61 0.28 -12.67
C PHE A 141 4.30 0.45 -11.18
N LEU A 142 3.02 0.47 -10.86
CA LEU A 142 2.48 0.41 -9.51
C LEU A 142 1.99 -1.00 -9.23
N PHE A 143 2.56 -1.61 -8.20
CA PHE A 143 2.11 -2.86 -7.63
C PHE A 143 1.38 -2.58 -6.32
N ALA A 144 0.35 -3.37 -6.02
CA ALA A 144 -0.39 -3.22 -4.78
C ALA A 144 -0.81 -4.57 -4.20
N ILE A 145 -0.72 -4.66 -2.88
CA ILE A 145 -1.23 -5.78 -2.09
C ILE A 145 -2.00 -5.24 -0.89
N ALA A 146 -3.01 -5.96 -0.44
CA ALA A 146 -3.73 -5.60 0.78
C ALA A 146 -4.12 -6.86 1.56
N PRO A 147 -4.18 -6.81 2.90
CA PRO A 147 -4.77 -7.88 3.66
C PRO A 147 -6.27 -7.96 3.35
N ARG A 148 -6.82 -9.17 3.31
CA ARG A 148 -8.26 -9.38 3.15
C ARG A 148 -9.03 -8.95 4.39
N ASN A 149 -8.47 -9.26 5.57
CA ASN A 149 -9.01 -8.89 6.87
C ASN A 149 -7.99 -8.00 7.58
N ASN A 150 -8.47 -6.96 8.28
CA ASN A 150 -7.61 -6.03 9.02
C ASN A 150 -7.25 -6.55 10.43
N ASP A 151 -6.87 -7.83 10.53
CA ASP A 151 -6.41 -8.47 11.76
C ASP A 151 -4.88 -8.56 11.85
N ALA A 152 -4.36 -8.93 13.02
CA ALA A 152 -2.91 -9.00 13.25
C ALA A 152 -2.23 -10.02 12.33
N ILE A 153 -2.90 -11.15 12.05
CA ILE A 153 -2.40 -12.21 11.18
C ILE A 153 -2.30 -11.72 9.73
N GLY A 154 -3.32 -11.02 9.23
CA GLY A 154 -3.30 -10.44 7.89
C GLY A 154 -2.20 -9.40 7.71
N GLN A 155 -1.89 -8.61 8.76
CA GLN A 155 -0.76 -7.67 8.73
C GLN A 155 0.60 -8.36 8.74
N GLU A 156 0.77 -9.43 9.54
CA GLU A 156 1.99 -10.25 9.53
C GLU A 156 2.21 -10.91 8.15
N ASP A 157 1.15 -11.46 7.56
CA ASP A 157 1.18 -12.03 6.22
C ASP A 157 1.50 -10.97 5.15
N LEU A 158 0.97 -9.76 5.31
CA LEU A 158 1.24 -8.64 4.41
C LEU A 158 2.72 -8.24 4.42
N GLU A 159 3.37 -8.25 5.58
CA GLU A 159 4.81 -8.00 5.72
C GLU A 159 5.65 -9.08 5.05
N ARG A 160 5.27 -10.36 5.21
CA ARG A 160 5.94 -11.47 4.50
C ARG A 160 5.80 -11.33 2.99
N VAL A 161 4.58 -11.12 2.50
CA VAL A 161 4.30 -10.99 1.06
C VAL A 161 4.98 -9.77 0.46
N GLU A 162 5.08 -8.66 1.19
CA GLU A 162 5.86 -7.50 0.75
C GLU A 162 7.31 -7.89 0.42
N LYS A 163 7.96 -8.61 1.33
CA LYS A 163 9.35 -9.04 1.14
C LYS A 163 9.47 -9.96 -0.07
N TRP A 164 8.63 -11.00 -0.14
CA TRP A 164 8.63 -11.96 -1.24
C TRP A 164 8.34 -11.30 -2.58
N LEU A 165 7.39 -10.36 -2.64
CA LEU A 165 7.06 -9.66 -3.88
C LEU A 165 8.25 -8.86 -4.42
N LYS A 166 8.93 -8.10 -3.56
CA LYS A 166 10.11 -7.31 -3.95
C LYS A 166 11.22 -8.21 -4.48
N GLU A 167 11.54 -9.26 -3.74
CA GLU A 167 12.61 -10.19 -4.11
C GLU A 167 12.26 -10.99 -5.37
N ALA A 168 11.05 -11.51 -5.48
CA ALA A 168 10.61 -12.27 -6.64
C ALA A 168 10.68 -11.43 -7.92
N LEU A 169 10.21 -10.19 -7.88
CA LEU A 169 10.25 -9.29 -9.02
C LEU A 169 11.68 -8.91 -9.44
N GLU A 170 12.61 -8.84 -8.49
CA GLU A 170 14.01 -8.53 -8.74
C GLU A 170 14.79 -9.74 -9.29
N TRP A 171 14.58 -10.93 -8.73
CA TRP A 171 15.40 -12.13 -9.01
C TRP A 171 14.82 -13.04 -10.09
N ILE A 172 13.54 -13.41 -9.99
CA ILE A 172 12.90 -14.33 -10.97
C ILE A 172 12.09 -13.58 -12.03
N GLY A 173 11.63 -12.37 -11.74
CA GLY A 173 10.82 -11.57 -12.62
C GLY A 173 9.39 -12.08 -12.80
N ALA A 174 8.61 -11.34 -13.58
CA ALA A 174 7.23 -11.65 -13.87
C ALA A 174 6.91 -11.51 -15.36
N GLY A 175 5.85 -12.20 -15.80
CA GLY A 175 5.46 -12.25 -17.20
C GLY A 175 6.11 -13.43 -17.93
N ALA A 176 6.31 -13.29 -19.24
CA ALA A 176 6.85 -14.35 -20.08
C ALA A 176 8.37 -14.20 -20.29
N LYS A 177 9.02 -15.31 -20.66
CA LYS A 177 10.46 -15.38 -20.98
C LYS A 177 11.37 -14.97 -19.82
N THR A 178 10.92 -15.19 -18.58
CA THR A 178 11.69 -14.86 -17.36
C THR A 178 13.02 -15.62 -17.25
N ALA A 179 13.10 -16.83 -17.81
CA ALA A 179 14.33 -17.62 -17.92
C ALA A 179 15.39 -16.97 -18.82
N LEU A 180 14.97 -16.14 -19.78
CA LEU A 180 15.86 -15.35 -20.65
C LEU A 180 16.15 -13.95 -20.05
N GLY A 181 15.75 -13.70 -18.80
CA GLY A 181 15.98 -12.44 -18.11
C GLY A 181 14.92 -11.36 -18.34
N TYR A 182 13.83 -11.65 -19.05
CA TYR A 182 12.72 -10.69 -19.21
C TYR A 182 11.96 -10.48 -17.90
N GLY A 183 11.31 -9.33 -17.78
CA GLY A 183 10.33 -9.05 -16.73
C GLY A 183 10.92 -8.85 -15.34
N ARG A 184 12.19 -8.44 -15.23
CA ARG A 184 12.77 -8.02 -13.95
C ARG A 184 12.32 -6.62 -13.61
N PHE A 185 12.10 -6.33 -12.33
CA PHE A 185 11.76 -5.00 -11.85
C PHE A 185 12.72 -4.56 -10.75
N LYS A 186 12.92 -3.25 -10.65
CA LYS A 186 13.71 -2.60 -9.61
C LYS A 186 12.88 -1.51 -8.93
N GLN A 187 13.15 -1.27 -7.66
CA GLN A 187 12.43 -0.27 -6.89
C GLN A 187 12.74 1.14 -7.37
N GLN A 188 11.72 2.01 -7.39
CA GLN A 188 11.86 3.42 -7.76
C GLN A 188 11.84 4.31 -6.50
N LYS A 189 13.01 4.73 -6.03
CA LYS A 189 13.19 5.48 -4.76
C LYS A 189 12.41 6.81 -4.71
N ALA A 190 12.37 7.57 -5.81
CA ALA A 190 11.75 8.90 -5.86
C ALA A 190 10.25 8.90 -5.47
N TRP A 191 9.54 7.79 -5.67
CA TRP A 191 8.12 7.68 -5.34
C TRP A 191 7.85 7.27 -3.90
N GLN A 192 8.83 6.70 -3.20
CA GLN A 192 8.70 6.33 -1.78
C GLN A 192 8.50 7.57 -0.91
N GLU A 193 9.25 8.63 -1.17
CA GLU A 193 9.15 9.88 -0.42
C GLU A 193 7.77 10.54 -0.58
N HIS A 194 7.22 10.50 -1.79
CA HIS A 194 5.87 11.02 -2.07
C HIS A 194 4.78 10.19 -1.38
N THR A 195 4.91 8.86 -1.36
CA THR A 195 3.94 7.98 -0.70
C THR A 195 3.98 8.09 0.83
N HIS A 196 5.17 8.22 1.43
CA HIS A 196 5.29 8.43 2.87
C HIS A 196 4.55 9.69 3.31
N LYS A 197 4.77 10.83 2.64
CA LYS A 197 4.09 12.09 2.94
C LYS A 197 2.56 11.97 2.79
N ARG A 198 2.07 11.32 1.73
CA ARG A 198 0.62 11.14 1.53
C ARG A 198 -0.02 10.19 2.53
N LYS A 199 0.68 9.13 2.92
CA LYS A 199 0.19 8.17 3.92
C LYS A 199 0.05 8.85 5.28
N GLU A 200 1.05 9.63 5.69
CA GLU A 200 0.99 10.45 6.90
C GLU A 200 -0.17 11.44 6.86
N GLU A 201 -0.38 12.12 5.72
CA GLU A 201 -1.49 13.05 5.55
C GLU A 201 -2.85 12.36 5.63
N GLN A 202 -2.98 11.14 5.11
CA GLN A 202 -4.23 10.37 5.18
C GLN A 202 -4.50 9.78 6.57
N GLU A 203 -3.49 9.23 7.23
CA GLU A 203 -3.60 8.80 8.62
C GLU A 203 -4.00 9.99 9.50
N ARG A 204 -3.44 11.17 9.21
CA ARG A 204 -3.82 12.41 9.85
C ARG A 204 -5.27 12.81 9.54
N LYS A 205 -5.71 12.78 8.28
CA LYS A 205 -7.10 13.10 7.90
C LYS A 205 -8.09 12.12 8.53
N ARG A 206 -7.74 10.85 8.65
CA ARG A 206 -8.57 9.83 9.35
C ARG A 206 -8.59 10.05 10.84
N ALA A 207 -7.45 10.37 11.45
CA ALA A 207 -7.40 10.76 12.85
C ALA A 207 -8.33 11.96 13.08
N LEU A 208 -8.17 13.04 12.29
CA LEU A 208 -9.00 14.23 12.30
C LEU A 208 -10.50 13.96 12.08
N ALA A 209 -10.86 13.00 11.21
CA ALA A 209 -12.25 12.64 10.96
C ALA A 209 -12.90 11.87 12.13
N ASN A 210 -12.11 11.12 12.89
CA ASN A 210 -12.55 10.42 14.10
C ASN A 210 -12.54 11.33 15.35
N LEU A 211 -11.98 12.54 15.25
CA LEU A 211 -12.01 13.53 16.31
C LEU A 211 -13.39 14.19 16.39
N SER A 212 -13.80 14.51 17.61
CA SER A 212 -14.99 15.33 17.87
C SER A 212 -14.86 16.71 17.20
N PRO A 213 -15.98 17.44 17.01
CA PRO A 213 -15.94 18.81 16.50
C PRO A 213 -15.01 19.72 17.31
N ILE A 214 -14.99 19.56 18.64
CA ILE A 214 -14.13 20.34 19.56
C ILE A 214 -12.66 20.00 19.36
N GLU A 215 -12.34 18.71 19.29
CA GLU A 215 -10.97 18.26 19.07
C GLU A 215 -10.41 18.73 17.74
N ARG A 216 -11.21 18.73 16.66
CA ARG A 216 -10.79 19.27 15.35
C ARG A 216 -10.43 20.74 15.44
N GLU A 217 -11.28 21.53 16.07
CA GLU A 217 -11.07 22.97 16.23
C GLU A 217 -9.86 23.26 17.12
N MET A 218 -9.62 22.46 18.17
CA MET A 218 -8.40 22.55 18.99
C MET A 218 -7.13 22.26 18.18
N VAL A 219 -7.16 21.25 17.30
CA VAL A 219 -6.04 20.91 16.42
C VAL A 219 -5.75 22.03 15.42
N GLU A 220 -6.78 22.70 14.89
CA GLU A 220 -6.61 23.90 14.06
C GLU A 220 -5.96 25.06 14.82
N ASP A 221 -6.28 25.20 16.11
CA ASP A 221 -5.67 26.18 17.02
C ASP A 221 -4.25 25.78 17.48
N GLY A 222 -3.71 24.66 16.99
CA GLY A 222 -2.32 24.24 17.22
C GLY A 222 -2.10 23.28 18.39
N TYR A 223 -3.15 22.63 18.92
CA TYR A 223 -3.09 21.70 20.06
C TYR A 223 -1.94 20.67 19.97
N ASP A 224 -1.68 20.15 18.76
CA ASP A 224 -0.69 19.12 18.46
C ASP A 224 0.61 19.65 17.82
N ARG A 225 0.61 20.87 17.25
CA ARG A 225 1.71 21.39 16.41
C ARG A 225 2.58 22.45 17.08
N ASP A 226 1.93 23.40 17.75
CA ASP A 226 2.59 24.60 18.26
C ASP A 226 2.06 24.92 19.66
N PRO A 227 2.82 24.53 20.70
CA PRO A 227 2.44 24.80 22.08
C PRO A 227 2.25 26.28 22.40
N ASN A 228 2.91 27.19 21.69
CA ASN A 228 2.79 28.62 21.92
C ASN A 228 1.52 29.18 21.26
N GLN A 229 1.25 28.78 20.02
CA GLN A 229 0.00 29.12 19.32
C GLN A 229 -1.21 28.63 20.12
N PHE A 230 -1.18 27.36 20.56
CA PHE A 230 -2.28 26.80 21.33
C PHE A 230 -2.44 27.48 22.69
N MET A 231 -1.36 27.88 23.38
CA MET A 231 -1.48 28.63 24.63
C MET A 231 -2.19 29.98 24.47
N ALA A 232 -2.01 30.64 23.32
CA ALA A 232 -2.74 31.86 22.99
C ALA A 232 -4.24 31.57 22.85
N ALA A 233 -4.60 30.59 22.00
CA ALA A 233 -5.99 30.18 21.79
C ALA A 233 -6.64 29.63 23.07
N LEU A 234 -5.90 28.89 23.89
CA LEU A 234 -6.34 28.40 25.20
C LEU A 234 -6.81 29.55 26.08
N THR A 235 -6.05 30.64 26.08
CA THR A 235 -6.32 31.80 26.95
C THR A 235 -7.47 32.66 26.45
N THR A 236 -7.58 32.87 25.13
CA THR A 236 -8.53 33.80 24.54
C THR A 236 -9.87 33.16 24.19
N LYS A 237 -9.86 31.88 23.82
CA LYS A 237 -11.01 31.17 23.24
C LYS A 237 -11.48 30.04 24.15
N TRP A 238 -10.63 29.05 24.41
CA TRP A 238 -11.07 27.80 25.03
C TRP A 238 -11.47 27.93 26.50
N LEU A 239 -10.75 28.70 27.31
CA LEU A 239 -11.15 28.95 28.70
C LEU A 239 -12.50 29.67 28.81
N ASN A 240 -12.82 30.57 27.86
CA ASN A 240 -14.06 31.31 27.88
C ASN A 240 -15.23 30.43 27.40
N ARG A 241 -15.04 29.67 26.32
CA ARG A 241 -16.04 28.72 25.81
C ARG A 241 -16.36 27.61 26.82
N MET A 242 -15.36 27.13 27.55
CA MET A 242 -15.54 26.13 28.61
C MET A 242 -16.44 26.64 29.76
N GLU A 243 -16.44 27.93 30.04
CA GLU A 243 -17.22 28.55 31.13
C GLU A 243 -18.53 29.20 30.67
N ASP A 244 -18.77 29.24 29.36
CA ASP A 244 -19.98 29.83 28.79
C ASP A 244 -21.20 28.96 29.11
N GLU A 245 -22.20 29.54 29.79
CA GLU A 245 -23.44 28.86 30.18
C GLU A 245 -24.27 28.38 28.98
N SER A 246 -24.07 28.96 27.79
CA SER A 246 -24.71 28.52 26.55
C SER A 246 -24.08 27.25 25.94
N THR A 247 -22.90 26.85 26.41
CA THR A 247 -22.21 25.64 25.92
C THR A 247 -22.77 24.39 26.63
N PRO A 248 -23.12 23.31 25.91
CA PRO A 248 -23.60 22.07 26.53
C PRO A 248 -22.61 21.52 27.56
N LYS A 249 -23.10 20.97 28.68
CA LYS A 249 -22.23 20.44 29.77
C LYS A 249 -21.24 19.38 29.28
N ALA A 250 -21.66 18.53 28.34
CA ALA A 250 -20.79 17.52 27.73
C ALA A 250 -19.61 18.16 26.96
N GLU A 251 -19.84 19.27 26.27
CA GLU A 251 -18.80 20.02 25.57
C GLU A 251 -17.85 20.75 26.54
N GLN A 252 -18.40 21.34 27.62
CA GLN A 252 -17.59 21.97 28.67
C GLN A 252 -16.63 20.96 29.31
N MET A 253 -17.11 19.74 29.59
CA MET A 253 -16.30 18.66 30.15
C MET A 253 -15.24 18.18 29.16
N GLU A 254 -15.62 17.96 27.90
CA GLU A 254 -14.70 17.56 26.86
C GLU A 254 -13.56 18.57 26.70
N ILE A 255 -13.86 19.87 26.66
CA ILE A 255 -12.86 20.94 26.61
C ILE A 255 -11.96 20.87 27.85
N ALA A 256 -12.52 20.75 29.05
CA ALA A 256 -11.75 20.70 30.30
C ALA A 256 -10.76 19.52 30.33
N GLU A 257 -11.20 18.32 29.91
CA GLU A 257 -10.33 17.15 29.82
C GLU A 257 -9.17 17.36 28.84
N LYS A 258 -9.46 17.93 27.66
CA LYS A 258 -8.42 18.19 26.65
C LYS A 258 -7.42 19.23 27.11
N LEU A 259 -7.88 20.32 27.71
CA LEU A 259 -7.01 21.33 28.30
C LEU A 259 -6.12 20.73 29.40
N ALA A 260 -6.67 19.87 30.26
CA ALA A 260 -5.90 19.18 31.28
C ALA A 260 -4.83 18.24 30.69
N ARG A 261 -5.19 17.41 29.69
CA ARG A 261 -4.23 16.54 28.98
C ARG A 261 -3.12 17.35 28.33
N TRP A 262 -3.45 18.46 27.69
CA TRP A 262 -2.47 19.34 27.06
C TRP A 262 -1.47 19.91 28.09
N TYR A 263 -1.95 20.40 29.23
CA TYR A 263 -1.08 20.88 30.31
C TYR A 263 -0.19 19.77 30.87
N GLN A 264 -0.71 18.55 31.02
CA GLN A 264 0.08 17.41 31.50
C GLN A 264 1.19 17.02 30.52
N GLN A 265 0.93 17.10 29.21
CA GLN A 265 1.89 16.75 28.16
C GLN A 265 2.97 17.83 27.99
N TYR A 266 2.58 19.09 27.80
CA TYR A 266 3.50 20.16 27.41
C TYR A 266 4.03 20.99 28.59
N LYS A 267 3.31 21.02 29.72
CA LYS A 267 3.67 21.81 30.92
C LYS A 267 3.42 21.03 32.23
N PRO A 268 3.99 19.81 32.40
CA PRO A 268 3.70 18.94 33.54
C PRO A 268 4.05 19.57 34.90
N LYS A 269 5.08 20.44 34.94
CA LYS A 269 5.47 21.17 36.16
C LYS A 269 4.39 22.17 36.59
N ASP A 270 3.81 22.90 35.64
CA ASP A 270 2.75 23.87 35.90
C ASP A 270 1.46 23.17 36.31
N TRP A 271 1.15 21.99 35.73
CA TRP A 271 -0.01 21.21 36.15
C TRP A 271 0.09 20.69 37.59
N LYS A 272 1.26 20.20 38.00
CA LYS A 272 1.50 19.65 39.36
C LYS A 272 1.63 20.75 40.41
N LYS A 273 2.33 21.83 40.10
CA LYS A 273 2.54 22.98 41.00
C LYS A 273 2.27 24.28 40.22
N PRO A 274 0.99 24.65 40.05
CA PRO A 274 0.62 25.86 39.34
C PRO A 274 1.23 27.10 40.00
N LYS A 275 1.75 28.02 39.18
CA LYS A 275 2.27 29.32 39.65
C LYS A 275 1.85 30.44 38.71
N GLY A 276 1.60 31.62 39.26
CA GLY A 276 1.37 32.85 38.50
C GLY A 276 0.15 32.76 37.57
N LYS A 277 0.27 33.22 36.32
CA LYS A 277 -0.84 33.25 35.36
C LYS A 277 -1.39 31.86 35.00
N ASN A 278 -0.63 30.78 35.16
CA ASN A 278 -1.09 29.41 34.88
C ASN A 278 -1.92 28.84 36.03
N GLU A 279 -1.74 29.34 37.26
CA GLU A 279 -2.52 28.92 38.42
C GLU A 279 -4.00 29.25 38.27
N ALA A 280 -4.31 30.49 37.86
CA ALA A 280 -5.68 30.92 37.59
C ALA A 280 -6.34 30.07 36.49
N LYS A 281 -5.60 29.73 35.42
CA LYS A 281 -6.09 28.93 34.30
C LYS A 281 -6.36 27.48 34.70
N ILE A 282 -5.43 26.86 35.42
CA ILE A 282 -5.56 25.47 35.88
C ILE A 282 -6.69 25.33 36.91
N LYS A 283 -6.88 26.34 37.77
CA LYS A 283 -8.00 26.36 38.72
C LYS A 283 -9.35 26.34 37.99
N ARG A 284 -9.52 27.16 36.94
CA ARG A 284 -10.73 27.17 36.09
C ARG A 284 -11.02 25.78 35.49
N ILE A 285 -9.98 25.12 34.96
CA ILE A 285 -10.11 23.77 34.38
C ILE A 285 -10.51 22.73 35.43
N ARG A 286 -9.87 22.75 36.62
CA ARG A 286 -10.17 21.80 37.70
C ARG A 286 -11.59 21.94 38.23
N VAL A 287 -12.11 23.16 38.34
CA VAL A 287 -13.49 23.41 38.80
C VAL A 287 -14.52 22.66 37.95
N ILE A 288 -14.31 22.56 36.64
CA ILE A 288 -15.23 21.84 35.75
C ILE A 288 -15.01 20.33 35.81
N LEU A 289 -13.77 19.87 35.90
CA LEU A 289 -13.45 18.44 36.09
C LEU A 289 -13.99 17.87 37.41
N ASP A 290 -14.01 18.69 38.47
CA ASP A 290 -14.48 18.27 39.80
C ASP A 290 -16.02 18.29 39.94
N ARG A 291 -16.76 18.93 39.01
CA ARG A 291 -18.23 19.04 39.03
C ARG A 291 -18.97 17.74 38.72
N GLU A 292 -18.30 16.72 38.17
CA GLU A 292 -18.88 15.39 37.89
C GLU A 292 -18.47 14.30 38.90
N ASN A 293 -17.50 14.57 39.79
CA ASN A 293 -17.09 13.64 40.84
C ASN A 293 -17.96 13.76 42.12
N ILE A 294 -19.13 14.42 42.03
CA ILE A 294 -20.12 14.61 43.10
C ILE A 294 -21.46 14.04 42.64
#